data_AF-A0A7G7L684-F1
#
_entry.id   AF-A0A7G7L684-F1
#
_cell.length_a   1.000
_cell.length_b   1.000
_cell.length_c   1.000
_cell.angle_alpha   90.00
_cell.angle_beta   90.00
_cell.angle_gamma   90.00
#
_symmetry.space_group_name_H-M   'P 1'
#
loop_
_entity.id
_entity.type
_entity.pdbx_description
1 polymer ?
#
loop_
_entity_poly.entity_id
_entity_poly.type
_entity_poly.pdbx_seq_one_letter_code
_entity_poly.pdbx_strand_id
1 'polypeptide(L)' 'MATLHLRNVPPEVIARLEVIAVAERSSVSAVAVRELDMLSRRADNARLLNKLPDTDVSTDVLLTHLDAGRDER' A
#
# COMPACT_ATOMS: atom_id res chain seq x y z
N MET A 1 -12.54 6.01 20.26
CA MET A 1 -12.35 5.22 19.02
C MET A 1 -13.59 5.41 18.17
N ALA A 2 -13.43 5.64 16.87
CA ALA A 2 -14.55 5.72 15.94
C ALA A 2 -14.94 4.31 15.47
N THR A 3 -16.23 4.07 15.28
CA THR A 3 -16.75 2.78 14.78
C THR A 3 -17.22 2.95 13.35
N LEU A 4 -16.72 2.12 12.44
CA LEU A 4 -17.14 2.06 11.05
C LEU A 4 -17.99 0.79 10.83
N HIS A 5 -19.22 0.96 10.33
CA HIS A 5 -20.08 -0.16 9.96
C HIS A 5 -20.12 -0.32 8.44
N LEU A 6 -19.51 -1.41 7.95
CA LEU A 6 -19.61 -1.81 6.56
C LEU A 6 -20.97 -2.48 6.32
N ARG A 7 -21.68 -2.03 5.29
CA ARG A 7 -22.99 -2.58 4.87
C ARG A 7 -22.94 -2.99 3.41
N ASN A 8 -23.77 -3.95 3.04
CA ASN A 8 -23.87 -4.48 1.68
C ASN A 8 -22.52 -4.99 1.14
N VAL A 9 -21.72 -5.64 2.00
CA VAL A 9 -20.44 -6.23 1.59
C VAL A 9 -20.73 -7.44 0.70
N PRO A 10 -20.16 -7.51 -0.52
CA PRO A 10 -20.39 -8.65 -1.39
C PRO A 10 -19.92 -9.97 -0.74
N PRO A 11 -20.65 -11.09 -0.90
CA PRO A 11 -20.30 -12.37 -0.27
C PRO A 11 -18.88 -12.84 -0.59
N GLU A 12 -18.43 -12.64 -1.82
CA GLU A 12 -17.10 -13.00 -2.28
C GLU A 12 -15.98 -12.17 -1.64
N VAL A 13 -16.29 -10.97 -1.15
CA VAL A 13 -15.35 -10.16 -0.36
C VAL A 13 -15.24 -10.74 1.04
N ILE A 14 -16.36 -11.09 1.68
CA ILE A 14 -16.34 -11.74 3.00
C ILE A 14 -15.58 -13.06 2.95
N ALA A 15 -15.86 -13.92 1.96
CA ALA A 15 -15.18 -15.21 1.82
C ALA A 15 -13.65 -15.06 1.70
N ARG A 16 -13.18 -14.06 0.94
CA ARG A 16 -11.73 -13.79 0.83
C ARG A 16 -11.14 -13.27 2.14
N LEU A 17 -11.85 -12.41 2.87
CA LEU A 17 -11.40 -11.93 4.17
C LEU A 17 -11.36 -13.04 5.23
N GLU A 18 -12.31 -13.99 5.18
CA GLU A 18 -12.31 -15.17 6.05
C GLU A 18 -11.09 -16.05 5.82
N VAL A 19 -10.71 -16.31 4.56
CA VAL A 19 -9.50 -17.06 4.21
C VAL A 19 -8.25 -16.40 4.81
N ILE A 20 -8.14 -15.07 4.68
CA ILE A 20 -7.01 -14.31 5.24
C ILE A 20 -7.03 -14.37 6.78
N ALA A 21 -8.19 -14.17 7.40
CA ALA A 21 -8.34 -14.20 8.85
C ALA A 21 -7.93 -15.55 9.44
N VAL A 22 -8.32 -16.67 8.80
CA VAL A 22 -7.92 -18.02 9.21
C VAL A 22 -6.40 -18.19 9.10
N ALA A 23 -5.80 -17.79 7.98
CA ALA A 23 -4.36 -17.91 7.77
C ALA A 23 -3.55 -17.14 8.84
N GLU A 24 -4.07 -16.00 9.28
CA GLU A 24 -3.41 -15.13 10.26
C GLU A 24 -3.82 -15.37 11.71
N ARG A 25 -4.72 -16.34 11.97
CA ARG A 25 -5.34 -16.57 13.29
C ARG A 25 -5.97 -15.30 13.89
N SER A 26 -6.64 -14.54 13.04
CA SER A 26 -7.25 -13.25 13.37
C SER A 26 -8.76 -13.28 13.11
N SER A 27 -9.45 -12.18 13.40
CA SER A 27 -10.86 -12.00 13.05
C SER A 27 -11.00 -11.27 11.71
N VAL A 28 -12.09 -11.54 10.98
CA VAL A 28 -12.44 -10.82 9.73
C VAL A 28 -12.48 -9.31 9.96
N SER A 29 -13.01 -8.85 11.10
CA SER A 29 -13.06 -7.44 11.46
C SER A 29 -11.65 -6.85 11.64
N ALA A 30 -10.75 -7.55 12.31
CA ALA A 30 -9.37 -7.11 12.49
C ALA A 30 -8.61 -7.03 11.16
N VAL A 31 -8.82 -8.01 10.26
CA VAL A 31 -8.27 -7.98 8.90
C VAL A 31 -8.83 -6.77 8.14
N ALA A 32 -10.14 -6.56 8.14
CA ALA A 32 -10.77 -5.44 7.46
C ALA A 32 -10.24 -4.08 7.96
N VAL A 33 -10.09 -3.92 9.27
CA VAL A 33 -9.52 -2.69 9.86
C VAL A 33 -8.07 -2.49 9.43
N ARG A 34 -7.23 -3.53 9.45
CA ARG A 34 -5.84 -3.44 8.99
C ARG A 34 -5.76 -3.02 7.52
N GLU A 35 -6.54 -3.65 6.65
CA GLU A 35 -6.52 -3.33 5.23
C GLU A 35 -7.01 -1.90 4.97
N LEU A 36 -8.02 -1.42 5.72
CA LEU A 36 -8.46 -0.03 5.67
C LEU A 36 -7.36 0.94 6.14
N ASP A 37 -6.61 0.61 7.20
CA ASP A 37 -5.46 1.41 7.64
C ASP A 37 -4.39 1.49 6.55
N MET A 38 -4.01 0.35 5.98
CA MET A 38 -3.03 0.26 4.90
C MET A 38 -3.45 1.06 3.66
N LEU A 39 -4.72 0.99 3.29
CA LEU A 39 -5.28 1.76 2.18
C LEU A 39 -5.29 3.26 2.49
N SER A 40 -5.66 3.65 3.72
CA SER A 40 -5.69 5.06 4.13
C SER A 40 -4.32 5.72 4.06
N ARG A 41 -3.25 5.01 4.45
CA ARG A 41 -1.86 5.51 4.35
C ARG A 41 -1.47 5.83 2.91
N ARG A 42 -1.95 5.02 1.95
CA ARG A 42 -1.66 5.22 0.52
C ARG A 42 -2.46 6.34 -0.10
N ALA A 43 -3.63 6.68 0.45
CA ALA A 43 -4.45 7.77 -0.07
C ALA A 43 -3.70 9.11 -0.09
N ASP A 44 -2.79 9.31 0.87
CA ASP A 44 -1.95 10.51 0.95
C ASP A 44 -0.70 10.46 0.06
N ASN A 45 -0.33 9.31 -0.52
CA ASN A 45 0.93 9.15 -1.24
C ASN A 45 1.04 10.10 -2.43
N ALA A 46 -0.01 10.24 -3.25
CA ALA A 46 0.03 11.16 -4.39
C ALA A 46 0.27 12.61 -3.95
N ARG A 47 -0.38 13.02 -2.85
CA ARG A 47 -0.19 14.36 -2.26
C ARG A 47 1.21 14.53 -1.67
N LEU A 48 1.75 13.50 -1.03
CA LEU A 48 3.09 13.52 -0.46
C LEU A 48 4.18 13.54 -1.54
N LEU A 49 4.02 12.73 -2.60
CA LEU A 49 4.91 12.71 -3.77
C LEU A 49 4.93 14.07 -4.47
N ASN A 50 3.76 14.69 -4.66
CA ASN A 50 3.66 16.04 -5.25
C ASN A 50 4.28 17.15 -4.37
N LYS A 51 4.57 16.87 -3.10
CA LYS A 51 5.23 17.81 -2.18
C LYS A 51 6.73 17.62 -2.10
N LEU A 52 7.28 16.56 -2.70
CA LEU A 52 8.71 16.37 -2.71
C LEU A 52 9.36 17.51 -3.51
N PRO A 53 10.50 18.04 -3.03
CA PRO A 53 11.24 19.03 -3.79
C PRO A 53 11.72 18.39 -5.10
N ASP A 54 11.61 19.14 -6.18
CA ASP A 54 12.31 18.77 -7.41
C ASP A 54 13.81 18.86 -7.14
N THR A 55 14.52 17.75 -7.33
CA THR A 55 15.96 17.65 -7.11
C THR A 55 16.76 18.04 -8.36
N ASP A 56 16.11 18.35 -9.48
CA ASP A 56 16.73 18.63 -10.79
C ASP A 56 17.62 17.48 -11.28
N VAL A 57 17.35 16.26 -10.80
CA VAL A 57 18.05 15.04 -11.19
C VAL A 57 17.24 14.39 -12.30
N SER A 58 17.80 14.40 -13.52
CA SER A 58 17.15 13.76 -14.66
C SER A 58 17.23 12.23 -14.57
N THR A 59 16.29 11.56 -15.23
CA THR A 59 16.29 10.10 -15.35
C THR A 59 17.55 9.59 -16.06
N ASP A 60 18.09 10.32 -17.03
CA ASP A 60 19.30 9.94 -17.77
C ASP A 60 20.54 9.86 -16.87
N VAL A 61 20.67 10.79 -15.90
CA VAL A 61 21.74 10.75 -14.89
C VAL A 61 21.63 9.49 -14.03
N LEU A 62 20.41 9.16 -13.58
CA LEU A 62 20.17 7.96 -12.78
C LEU A 62 20.51 6.67 -13.55
N LEU A 63 20.10 6.58 -14.81
CA LEU A 63 20.39 5.41 -15.66
C LEU A 63 21.89 5.25 -15.91
N THR A 64 22.59 6.35 -16.19
CA THR A 64 24.05 6.34 -16.38
C THR A 64 24.79 5.78 -15.17
N HIS A 65 24.42 6.22 -13.97
CA HIS A 65 25.03 5.72 -12.73
C HIS A 65 24.64 4.27 -12.42
N LEU A 66 23.41 3.88 -12.72
CA LEU A 66 22.93 2.52 -12.51
C LEU A 66 23.69 1.52 -13.38
N ASP A 67 23.90 1.85 -14.66
CA ASP A 67 24.63 1.00 -15.60
C ASP A 67 26.11 0.91 -15.25
N ALA A 68 26.75 2.03 -14.89
CA ALA A 68 28.13 2.03 -14.39
C ALA A 68 28.32 1.09 -13.18
N GLY A 69 27.40 1.09 -12.21
CA GLY A 69 27.47 0.21 -11.05
C GLY A 69 27.15 -1.27 -11.35
N ARG A 70 26.51 -1.58 -12.48
CA ARG A 70 26.32 -2.96 -12.96
C ARG A 70 27.58 -3.50 -13.62
N ASP A 71 28.31 -2.65 -14.34
CA ASP A 71 29.55 -3.02 -15.03
C ASP A 71 30.73 -3.26 -14.05
N GLU A 72 30.64 -2.73 -12.83
CA GLU A 72 31.62 -2.95 -11.75
C GLU A 72 31.46 -4.29 -10.99
N ARG A 73 30.43 -5.09 -11.30
CA ARG A 73 30.07 -6.34 -10.61
C ARG A 73 30.47 -7.60 -11.38
#